data_AF-A0A851GN81-F1
#
_entry.id   AF-A0A851GN81-F1
#
_cell.length_a   1.000
_cell.length_b   1.000
_cell.length_c   1.000
_cell.angle_alpha   90.00
_cell.angle_beta   90.00
_cell.angle_gamma   90.00
#
_symmetry.space_group_name_H-M   'P 1'
#
loop_
_entity.id
_entity.type
_entity.pdbx_description
1 polymer ?
#
loop_
_entity_poly.entity_id
_entity_poly.type
_entity_poly.pdbx_seq_one_letter_code
_entity_poly.pdbx_strand_id
1 'polypeptide(L)' 'MGILKQMAEYLYLRKKDPNEPRTQWMKYMHGMNRISLIMFILAVLLIIFKLVILPLFRG' A
#
# COMPACT_ATOMS: atom_id res chain seq x y z
N MET A 1 9.22 -3.42 -20.64
CA MET A 1 8.75 -3.16 -19.26
C MET A 1 9.17 -4.34 -18.40
N GLY A 2 10.08 -4.14 -17.43
CA GLY A 2 10.48 -5.23 -16.53
C GLY A 2 9.51 -5.34 -15.36
N ILE A 3 9.19 -6.57 -14.95
CA ILE A 3 8.33 -6.88 -13.80
C ILE A 3 8.81 -6.13 -12.54
N LEU A 4 10.12 -6.04 -12.34
CA LEU A 4 10.74 -5.31 -11.23
C LEU A 4 10.44 -3.79 -11.25
N LYS A 5 10.31 -3.18 -12.42
CA LYS A 5 9.99 -1.74 -12.55
C LYS A 5 8.54 -1.48 -12.12
N GLN A 6 7.61 -2.35 -12.53
CA GLN A 6 6.21 -2.30 -12.10
C GLN A 6 6.08 -2.52 -10.59
N MET A 7 6.79 -3.51 -10.02
CA MET A 7 6.76 -3.74 -8.57
C MET A 7 7.30 -2.55 -7.77
N ALA A 8 8.38 -1.92 -8.23
CA ALA A 8 8.95 -0.73 -7.57
C ALA A 8 8.02 0.50 -7.66
N GLU A 9 7.29 0.68 -8.76
CA GLU A 9 6.24 1.69 -8.90
C GLU A 9 5.03 1.39 -8.01
N TYR A 10 4.63 0.12 -7.90
CA TYR A 10 3.59 -0.33 -6.97
C TYR A 10 3.99 -0.13 -5.50
N LEU A 11 5.26 -0.29 -5.14
CA LEU A 11 5.71 -0.08 -3.77
C LEU A 11 6.11 1.37 -3.46
N TYR A 12 5.88 2.31 -4.40
CA TYR A 12 6.31 3.72 -4.28
C TYR A 12 7.82 3.93 -4.05
N LEU A 13 8.65 2.90 -4.27
CA LEU A 13 10.08 2.94 -4.01
C LEU A 13 10.85 3.77 -5.05
N ARG A 14 10.16 4.21 -6.11
CA ARG A 14 10.76 4.98 -7.20
C ARG A 14 9.96 6.23 -7.52
N LYS A 15 10.67 7.35 -7.64
CA LYS A 15 10.11 8.63 -8.12
C LYS A 15 9.68 8.48 -9.58
N LYS A 16 8.47 8.93 -9.89
CA LYS A 16 7.86 8.79 -11.22
C LYS A 16 8.73 9.39 -12.33
N ASP A 17 8.82 8.69 -13.46
CA ASP A 17 9.56 9.13 -14.64
C ASP A 17 8.94 10.45 -15.17
N PRO A 18 9.69 11.56 -15.30
CA PRO A 18 9.13 12.86 -15.69
C PRO A 18 8.62 12.90 -17.14
N ASN A 19 9.10 11.98 -18.00
CA ASN A 19 8.69 11.86 -19.39
C ASN A 19 7.47 10.95 -19.61
N GLU A 20 6.89 10.41 -18.53
CA GLU A 20 5.79 9.46 -18.64
C GLU A 20 4.45 10.20 -18.88
N PRO A 21 3.64 9.77 -19.87
CA PRO A 21 2.41 10.48 -20.23
C PRO A 21 1.48 10.55 -19.04
N ARG A 22 1.16 11.74 -18.54
CA ARG A 22 0.32 11.94 -17.35
C ARG A 22 -1.15 11.64 -17.66
N THR A 23 -1.48 10.37 -17.85
CA THR A 23 -2.84 9.90 -18.08
C THR A 23 -3.63 9.87 -16.77
N GLN A 24 -4.93 10.12 -16.86
CA GLN A 24 -5.85 10.05 -15.72
C GLN A 24 -5.88 8.65 -15.09
N TRP A 25 -5.72 7.61 -15.91
CA TRP A 25 -5.64 6.21 -15.50
C TRP A 25 -4.51 5.93 -14.51
N MET A 26 -3.34 6.55 -14.66
CA MET A 26 -2.26 6.39 -13.70
C MET A 26 -2.58 7.01 -12.33
N LYS A 27 -3.36 8.10 -12.26
CA LYS A 27 -3.81 8.67 -10.98
C LYS A 27 -4.74 7.70 -10.26
N TYR A 28 -5.63 7.02 -10.99
CA TYR A 28 -6.51 6.00 -10.42
C TYR A 28 -5.75 4.78 -9.93
N MET A 29 -4.79 4.26 -10.70
CA MET A 29 -3.93 3.14 -10.25
C MET A 29 -3.20 3.47 -8.94
N HIS A 30 -2.67 4.68 -8.84
CA HIS A 30 -1.98 5.16 -7.65
C HIS A 30 -2.94 5.36 -6.45
N GLY A 31 -4.16 5.82 -6.71
CA GLY A 31 -5.21 5.98 -5.71
C GLY A 31 -5.69 4.63 -5.15
N MET A 32 -5.94 3.65 -6.02
CA MET A 32 -6.26 2.28 -5.61
C MET A 32 -5.18 1.69 -4.70
N ASN A 33 -3.91 1.90 -5.04
CA ASN A 33 -2.79 1.40 -4.24
C ASN A 33 -2.66 2.08 -2.87
N ARG A 34 -3.04 3.37 -2.75
CA ARG A 34 -3.13 4.05 -1.45
C ARG A 34 -4.23 3.44 -0.59
N ILE A 35 -5.39 3.17 -1.18
CA ILE A 35 -6.52 2.57 -0.47
C ILE A 35 -6.17 1.17 0.02
N SER A 36 -5.54 0.34 -0.83
CA SER A 36 -5.12 -1.01 -0.43
C SER A 36 -4.10 -0.99 0.71
N LEU A 37 -3.15 -0.05 0.70
CA LEU A 37 -2.17 0.08 1.78
C LEU A 37 -2.81 0.51 3.11
N ILE A 38 -3.76 1.46 3.06
CA ILE A 38 -4.50 1.89 4.25
C ILE A 38 -5.30 0.72 4.83
N MET A 39 -6.01 -0.03 3.99
CA MET A 39 -6.77 -1.21 4.42
C MET A 39 -5.86 -2.29 5.01
N PHE A 40 -4.69 -2.52 4.40
CA PHE A 40 -3.71 -3.47 4.92
C PHE A 40 -3.21 -3.07 6.31
N ILE A 41 -2.82 -1.80 6.51
CA ILE A 41 -2.36 -1.30 7.81
C ILE A 41 -3.48 -1.42 8.86
N LEU A 42 -4.71 -1.04 8.52
CA LEU A 42 -5.86 -1.20 9.41
C LEU A 42 -6.07 -2.65 9.83
N ALA A 43 -6.02 -3.58 8.87
CA ALA A 43 -6.16 -5.01 9.17
C ALA A 43 -5.05 -5.51 10.09
N VAL A 44 -3.79 -5.13 9.84
CA VAL A 44 -2.65 -5.48 10.70
C VAL A 44 -2.83 -4.94 12.12
N LEU A 45 -3.24 -3.67 12.26
CA LEU A 45 -3.51 -3.07 13.56
C LEU A 45 -4.62 -3.80 14.32
N LEU A 46 -5.71 -4.18 13.64
CA LEU A 46 -6.80 -4.95 14.24
C LEU A 46 -6.34 -6.34 14.70
N ILE A 47 -5.52 -7.02 13.90
CA ILE A 47 -4.95 -8.33 14.25
C ILE A 47 -4.05 -8.22 15.48
N ILE A 48 -3.13 -7.25 15.50
CA ILE A 48 -2.24 -7.01 16.64
C ILE A 48 -3.06 -6.67 17.89
N PHE A 49 -4.04 -5.78 17.76
CA PHE A 49 -4.91 -5.42 18.88
C PHE A 49 -5.66 -6.62 19.44
N LYS A 50 -6.24 -7.48 18.58
CA LYS A 50 -7.04 -8.62 19.01
C LYS A 50 -6.19 -9.78 19.55
N LEU A 51 -5.03 -10.06 18.95
CA LEU A 51 -4.23 -11.24 19.28
C LEU A 51 -3.13 -10.97 20.30
N VAL A 52 -2.64 -9.74 20.40
CA VAL A 52 -1.54 -9.39 21.32
C VAL A 52 -2.07 -8.55 22.46
N ILE A 53 -2.72 -7.43 22.16
CA ILE A 53 -3.10 -6.44 23.19
C ILE A 53 -4.29 -6.92 24.03
N LEU A 54 -5.36 -7.39 23.41
CA LEU A 54 -6.57 -7.85 24.10
C LEU A 54 -6.34 -9.01 25.10
N PRO A 55 -5.56 -10.06 24.80
CA PRO A 55 -5.26 -11.10 25.79
C PRO A 55 -4.36 -10.61 26.93
N LEU A 56 -3.51 -9.61 26.69
CA LEU A 56 -2.67 -8.98 27.72
C LEU A 56 -3.51 -8.28 28.81
N PHE A 57 -4.72 -7.81 28.49
CA PHE A 57 -5.66 -7.20 29.44
C PHE A 57 -6.67 -8.20 30.03
N ARG A 58 -6.68 -9.45 29.56
CA ARG A 58 -7.55 -10.52 30.07
C ARG A 58 -6.82 -11.49 31.01
N GLY A 59 -5.53 -11.26 31.26
CA GLY A 59 -4.72 -11.95 32.26
C GLY A 59 -4.81 -11.29 33.63
#